data_AF-A0A7Y8HQ88-F1
#
_entry.id   AF-A0A7Y8HQ88-F1
#
_cell.length_a   1.000
_cell.length_b   1.000
_cell.length_c   1.000
_cell.angle_alpha   90.00
_cell.angle_beta   90.00
_cell.angle_gamma   90.00
#
_symmetry.space_group_name_H-M   'P 1'
#
loop_
_entity.id
_entity.type
_entity.pdbx_description
1 polymer ?
#
loop_
_entity_poly.entity_id
_entity_poly.type
_entity_poly.pdbx_seq_one_letter_code
_entity_poly.pdbx_strand_id
1 'polypeptide(L)' 'MADLCVLLLTPPLTQLNTPYPSTAFLTGFLRSQGVACHQADLGIEMVLRLFSRTGLRQVFHLVRE' A
#
# COMPACT_ATOMS: atom_id res chain seq x y z
N MET A 1 -15.14 -2.97 -24.77
CA MET A 1 -15.08 -2.23 -23.49
C MET A 1 -13.73 -2.55 -22.89
N ALA A 2 -12.92 -1.56 -22.52
CA ALA A 2 -11.63 -1.84 -21.88
C ALA A 2 -11.87 -2.73 -20.65
N ASP A 3 -11.01 -3.73 -20.43
CA ASP A 3 -11.08 -4.56 -19.23
C ASP A 3 -10.99 -3.65 -18.00
N LEU A 4 -12.09 -3.55 -17.27
CA LEU A 4 -12.19 -2.67 -16.12
C LEU A 4 -11.49 -3.34 -14.93
N CYS A 5 -10.54 -2.62 -14.32
CA CYS A 5 -9.74 -3.14 -13.22
C CYS A 5 -9.98 -2.32 -11.94
N VAL A 6 -10.20 -3.01 -10.82
CA VAL A 6 -10.44 -2.41 -9.51
C VAL A 6 -9.14 -2.30 -8.73
N LEU A 7 -8.87 -1.13 -8.14
CA LEU A 7 -7.78 -0.91 -7.19
C LEU A 7 -8.36 -0.60 -5.81
N LEU A 8 -8.01 -1.42 -4.82
CA LEU A 8 -8.38 -1.23 -3.42
C LEU A 8 -7.20 -0.62 -2.65
N LEU A 9 -7.39 0.56 -2.09
CA LEU A 9 -6.34 1.31 -1.40
C LEU A 9 -6.55 1.30 0.11
N THR A 10 -5.56 0.83 0.87
CA THR A 10 -5.45 1.15 2.29
C THR A 10 -4.82 2.55 2.40
N PRO A 11 -5.53 3.55 2.94
CA PRO A 11 -5.01 4.91 3.05
C PRO A 11 -3.81 4.98 4.00
N PRO A 12 -2.91 5.98 3.84
CA PRO A 12 -1.77 6.16 4.73
C PRO A 12 -2.22 6.59 6.13
N LEU A 13 -1.31 6.49 7.12
CA LEU A 13 -1.51 6.95 8.50
C LEU A 13 -2.59 6.19 9.30
N THR A 14 -3.05 5.05 8.78
CA THR A 14 -3.70 4.01 9.57
C THR A 14 -2.65 3.32 10.47
N GLN A 15 -3.05 2.62 11.53
CA GLN A 15 -2.12 1.99 12.47
C GLN A 15 -1.25 0.94 11.75
N LEU A 16 0.03 1.26 11.50
CA LEU A 16 0.94 0.42 10.72
C LEU A 16 1.03 -1.02 11.23
N ASN A 17 0.96 -1.20 12.54
CA ASN A 17 1.06 -2.49 13.22
C ASN A 17 -0.27 -3.25 13.31
N THR A 18 -1.38 -2.64 12.88
CA THR A 18 -2.69 -3.28 12.88
C THR A 18 -2.98 -3.81 11.48
N PRO A 19 -3.22 -5.12 11.31
CA PRO A 19 -3.61 -5.63 10.00
C PRO A 19 -4.98 -5.04 9.59
N TYR A 20 -5.07 -4.52 8.35
CA TYR A 20 -6.31 -4.06 7.75
C TYR A 20 -6.79 -5.07 6.69
N PRO A 21 -7.49 -6.15 7.09
CA PRO A 21 -7.80 -7.26 6.19
C PRO A 21 -8.89 -6.94 5.16
N SER A 22 -9.55 -5.79 5.25
CA SER A 22 -10.69 -5.42 4.40
C SER A 22 -10.33 -5.42 2.91
N THR A 23 -9.24 -4.77 2.52
CA THR A 23 -8.78 -4.70 1.13
C THR A 23 -8.31 -6.06 0.63
N ALA A 24 -7.66 -6.87 1.48
CA ALA A 24 -7.26 -8.24 1.15
C ALA A 24 -8.48 -9.16 0.91
N PHE A 25 -9.49 -9.12 1.80
CA PHE A 25 -10.71 -9.92 1.65
C PHE A 25 -11.54 -9.50 0.45
N LEU A 26 -11.73 -8.19 0.23
CA LEU A 26 -12.43 -7.68 -0.96
C LEU A 26 -11.68 -8.04 -2.24
N THR A 27 -10.35 -8.00 -2.25
CA THR A 27 -9.56 -8.47 -3.40
C THR A 27 -9.82 -9.93 -3.69
N GLY A 28 -9.82 -10.79 -2.65
CA GLY A 28 -10.13 -12.22 -2.80
C GLY A 28 -11.54 -12.47 -3.33
N PHE A 29 -12.53 -11.75 -2.80
CA PHE A 29 -13.92 -11.82 -3.25
C PHE A 29 -14.07 -11.38 -4.71
N LEU A 30 -13.56 -10.21 -5.10
CA LEU A 30 -13.69 -9.70 -6.47
C LEU A 30 -13.00 -10.62 -7.49
N ARG A 31 -11.80 -11.13 -7.15
CA ARG A 31 -11.11 -12.10 -8.01
C ARG A 31 -11.89 -13.41 -8.16
N SER A 32 -12.58 -13.88 -7.11
CA SER A 32 -13.42 -15.07 -7.20
C SER A 32 -14.65 -14.88 -8.11
N GLN A 33 -15.07 -13.63 -8.34
CA GLN A 33 -16.14 -13.26 -9.28
C GLN A 33 -15.62 -12.98 -10.70
N GLY A 34 -14.34 -13.23 -10.99
CA GLY A 34 -13.73 -12.95 -12.30
C GLY A 34 -13.43 -11.47 -12.55
N VAL A 35 -13.47 -10.62 -11.52
CA VAL A 35 -13.13 -9.20 -11.64
C VAL A 35 -11.63 -9.00 -11.45
N ALA A 36 -10.97 -8.35 -12.41
CA ALA A 36 -9.58 -7.95 -12.29
C ALA A 36 -9.44 -6.96 -11.13
N CYS A 37 -8.70 -7.34 -10.08
CA CYS A 37 -8.58 -6.55 -8.86
C CYS A 37 -7.16 -6.59 -8.29
N HIS A 38 -6.65 -5.42 -7.88
CA HIS A 38 -5.41 -5.24 -7.14
C HIS A 38 -5.67 -4.53 -5.81
N GLN A 39 -4.74 -4.69 -4.87
CA GLN A 39 -4.69 -3.88 -3.67
C GLN A 39 -3.34 -3.18 -3.56
N ALA A 40 -3.32 -2.02 -2.90
CA ALA A 40 -2.11 -1.37 -2.45
C ALA A 40 -2.30 -0.78 -1.05
N ASP A 41 -1.23 -0.77 -0.28
CA ASP A 41 -1.21 -0.22 1.07
C ASP A 41 -0.19 0.91 1.14
N LEU A 42 -0.69 2.14 1.17
CA LEU A 42 0.15 3.33 1.13
C LEU A 42 0.90 3.55 2.45
N GLY A 43 0.38 3.03 3.56
CA GLY A 43 1.01 3.12 4.87
C GLY A 43 2.29 2.28 4.93
N ILE A 44 2.19 0.99 4.60
CA ILE A 44 3.36 0.10 4.61
C ILE A 44 4.37 0.49 3.54
N GLU A 45 3.92 0.87 2.34
CA GLU A 45 4.82 1.34 1.27
C GLU A 45 5.61 2.58 1.68
N MET A 46 4.95 3.57 2.29
CA MET A 46 5.61 4.77 2.80
C MET A 46 6.67 4.41 3.84
N VAL A 47 6.31 3.59 4.84
CA VAL A 47 7.22 3.21 5.91
C VAL A 47 8.41 2.43 5.39
N LEU A 48 8.21 1.46 4.49
CA LEU A 48 9.29 0.69 3.88
C LEU A 48 10.23 1.57 3.06
N ARG A 49 9.70 2.58 2.36
CA ARG A 49 10.53 3.56 1.61
C ARG A 49 11.37 4.41 2.58
N LEU A 50 10.74 5.00 3.59
CA LEU A 50 11.41 5.89 4.56
C LEU A 50 12.43 5.17 5.44
N PHE A 51 12.04 4.03 6.02
CA PHE A 51 12.86 3.24 6.95
C PHE A 51 13.73 2.19 6.25
N SER A 52 14.09 2.43 4.99
CA SER A 52 15.12 1.68 4.28
C SER A 52 16.50 2.31 4.47
N ARG A 53 17.58 1.57 4.18
CA ARG A 53 18.94 2.14 4.18
C ARG A 53 19.03 3.38 3.29
N THR A 54 18.43 3.33 2.11
CA THR A 54 18.43 4.46 1.16
C THR A 54 17.59 5.61 1.69
N GLY A 55 16.38 5.33 2.17
CA GLY A 55 15.48 6.34 2.74
C GLY A 55 16.09 7.06 3.95
N LEU A 56 16.66 6.31 4.91
CA LEU A 56 17.32 6.89 6.08
C LEU A 56 18.53 7.75 5.69
N ARG A 57 19.34 7.33 4.69
CA ARG A 57 20.46 8.16 4.20
C ARG A 57 19.97 9.47 3.59
N GLN A 58 18.88 9.43 2.82
CA GLN A 58 18.27 10.63 2.24
C GLN A 58 17.71 11.57 3.31
N VAL A 59 16.97 11.02 4.29
CA VAL A 59 16.41 11.79 5.41
C VAL A 59 17.51 12.46 6.23
N PHE A 60 18.59 11.74 6.58
CA PHE A 60 19.70 12.32 7.34
C PHE A 60 20.49 13.36 6.54
N HIS A 61 20.59 13.21 5.22
CA HIS A 61 21.19 14.23 4.36
C HIS A 61 20.34 15.50 4.36
N LEU A 62 19.04 15.37 4.12
CA LEU A 62 18.09 16.49 4.05
C LEU A 62 18.01 17.30 5.37
N VAL A 63 18.11 16.64 6.52
CA VAL A 63 18.03 17.32 7.85
C VAL A 63 19.33 18.03 8.23
N ARG A 64 20.46 17.68 7.61
CA ARG A 64 21.78 18.27 7.90
C ARG A 64 22.15 19.41 6.96
N GLU A 65 21.40 19.58 5.88
CA GLU A 65 21.42 20.79 5.03
C GLU A 65 20.54 21.89 5.65
#